data_AF-A0A109Q6V2-F1
#
_entry.id   AF-A0A109Q6V2-F1
#
_cell.length_a   1.000
_cell.length_b   1.000
_cell.length_c   1.000
_cell.angle_alpha   90.00
_cell.angle_beta   90.00
_cell.angle_gamma   90.00
#
_symmetry.space_group_name_H-M   'P 1'
#
loop_
_entity.id
_entity.type
_entity.pdbx_description
1 polymer ?
#
loop_
_entity_poly.entity_id
_entity_poly.type
_entity_poly.pdbx_seq_one_letter_code
_entity_poly.pdbx_strand_id
1 'polypeptide(L)'
;MKLVILAVLTLAALTSVGRAEDVDDIREAGKAETETFNARMYAGPPGEKAYACFVRRYDADHLARHPKQKVAAMKLLISAEVDKEDKELHHSFRLGFRYRHRSGDFDSSGSCNHAVFTRSGDEVRLGCGVDCDGGGIGVALSKDDKSAIVRLERVRVWQNNKPDDEAEHSLTAGADDKIFRLDRTDNSECASLVTDRKELAALRSK
;
A
#
# COMPACT_ATOMS: atom_id res chain seq x y z
N MET A 1 31.88 -66.64 -25.55
CA MET A 1 30.50 -66.69 -25.03
C MET A 1 30.33 -65.59 -23.98
N LYS A 2 29.32 -64.72 -24.21
CA LYS A 2 28.70 -63.76 -23.27
C LYS A 2 29.56 -62.58 -22.77
N LEU A 3 29.57 -61.49 -23.56
CA LEU A 3 29.72 -60.13 -23.03
C LEU A 3 28.46 -59.79 -22.23
N VAL A 4 28.63 -59.41 -20.97
CA VAL A 4 27.57 -58.82 -20.13
C VAL A 4 27.81 -57.31 -20.08
N ILE A 5 26.93 -56.57 -20.76
CA ILE A 5 26.90 -55.10 -20.74
C ILE A 5 26.13 -54.70 -19.48
N LEU A 6 26.82 -54.09 -18.50
CA LEU A 6 26.17 -53.41 -17.38
C LEU A 6 25.64 -52.05 -17.87
N ALA A 7 24.32 -51.90 -17.86
CA ALA A 7 23.63 -50.63 -18.08
C ALA A 7 23.75 -49.75 -16.83
N VAL A 8 24.40 -48.60 -16.95
CA VAL A 8 24.40 -47.54 -15.94
C VAL A 8 23.16 -46.67 -16.18
N LEU A 9 22.13 -46.84 -15.34
CA LEU A 9 20.98 -45.92 -15.27
C LEU A 9 21.38 -44.72 -14.40
N THR A 10 21.84 -43.65 -15.03
CA THR A 10 21.95 -42.33 -14.39
C THR A 10 20.57 -41.68 -14.35
N LEU A 11 19.99 -41.62 -13.16
CA LEU A 11 18.74 -40.90 -12.90
C LEU A 11 19.04 -39.39 -12.94
N ALA A 12 18.77 -38.74 -14.07
CA ALA A 12 18.82 -37.28 -14.18
C ALA A 12 17.62 -36.69 -13.42
N ALA A 13 17.84 -36.28 -12.17
CA ALA A 13 16.88 -35.48 -11.44
C ALA A 13 16.76 -34.11 -12.11
N LEU A 14 15.62 -33.88 -12.77
CA LEU A 14 15.20 -32.60 -13.30
C LEU A 14 15.20 -31.56 -12.18
N THR A 15 16.10 -30.59 -12.25
CA THR A 15 16.08 -29.40 -11.41
C THR A 15 14.85 -28.58 -11.81
N SER A 16 13.78 -28.68 -11.03
CA SER A 16 12.69 -27.72 -11.08
C SER A 16 13.24 -26.36 -10.64
N VAL A 17 13.62 -25.53 -11.62
CA VAL A 17 13.83 -24.09 -11.42
C VAL A 17 12.45 -23.49 -11.18
N GLY A 18 11.97 -23.58 -9.95
CA GLY A 18 10.91 -22.70 -9.48
C GLY A 18 11.46 -21.28 -9.55
N ARG A 19 10.88 -20.45 -10.43
CA ARG A 19 10.99 -19.00 -10.30
C ARG A 19 10.41 -18.66 -8.93
N ALA A 20 11.28 -18.41 -7.95
CA ALA A 20 10.88 -17.73 -6.74
C ALA A 20 10.42 -16.35 -7.17
N GLU A 21 9.11 -16.13 -7.14
CA GLU A 21 8.55 -14.81 -6.92
C GLU A 21 9.24 -14.28 -5.65
N ASP A 22 9.76 -13.06 -5.67
CA ASP A 22 10.30 -12.36 -4.50
C ASP A 22 9.16 -12.19 -3.47
N VAL A 23 8.82 -13.27 -2.76
CA VAL A 23 8.13 -13.21 -1.49
C VAL A 23 9.22 -12.75 -0.54
N ASP A 24 9.37 -11.41 -0.44
CA ASP A 24 10.19 -10.79 0.58
C ASP A 24 9.89 -11.52 1.88
N ASP A 25 10.91 -12.15 2.45
CA ASP A 25 10.75 -12.91 3.66
C ASP A 25 10.44 -11.90 4.78
N ILE A 26 9.19 -11.92 5.24
CA ILE A 26 8.63 -10.90 6.12
C ILE A 26 8.56 -11.45 7.55
N ARG A 27 8.94 -10.63 8.53
CA ARG A 27 8.69 -10.92 9.95
C ARG A 27 7.80 -9.85 10.59
N GLU A 28 7.13 -10.25 11.67
CA GLU A 28 6.44 -9.30 12.53
C GLU A 28 7.42 -8.36 13.24
N ALA A 29 6.96 -7.13 13.44
CA ALA A 29 7.66 -6.10 14.19
C ALA A 29 7.64 -6.36 15.68
N GLY A 30 8.75 -6.09 16.37
CA GLY A 30 8.71 -5.90 17.81
C GLY A 30 7.97 -4.63 18.21
N LYS A 31 7.57 -4.53 19.49
CA LYS A 31 6.88 -3.35 20.03
C LYS A 31 7.62 -2.04 19.78
N ALA A 32 8.91 -1.97 20.13
CA ALA A 32 9.73 -0.76 19.96
C ALA A 32 9.91 -0.37 18.49
N GLU A 33 9.97 -1.34 17.59
CA GLU A 33 10.10 -1.11 16.15
C GLU A 33 8.78 -0.54 15.58
N THR A 34 7.65 -1.07 16.04
CA THR A 34 6.31 -0.56 15.72
C THR A 34 6.12 0.87 16.23
N GLU A 35 6.51 1.15 17.48
CA GLU A 35 6.47 2.50 18.05
C GLU A 35 7.33 3.49 17.26
N THR A 36 8.52 3.06 16.85
CA THR A 36 9.42 3.87 16.00
C THR A 36 8.79 4.14 14.63
N PHE A 37 8.22 3.11 13.99
CA PHE A 37 7.53 3.27 12.71
C PHE A 37 6.34 4.23 12.83
N ASN A 38 5.53 4.10 13.89
CA ASN A 38 4.39 4.97 14.14
C ASN A 38 4.83 6.42 14.37
N ALA A 39 5.89 6.65 15.14
CA ALA A 39 6.45 7.98 15.33
C ALA A 39 6.88 8.61 13.99
N ARG A 40 7.49 7.84 13.09
CA ARG A 40 7.87 8.30 11.75
C ARG A 40 6.65 8.55 10.86
N MET A 41 5.64 7.67 10.91
CA MET A 41 4.40 7.81 10.12
C MET A 41 3.67 9.09 10.46
N TYR A 42 3.53 9.43 11.74
CA TYR A 42 2.71 10.55 12.20
C TYR A 42 3.52 11.80 12.61
N ALA A 43 4.82 11.83 12.32
CA ALA A 43 5.72 12.90 12.74
C ALA A 43 5.71 13.15 14.27
N GLY A 44 5.56 12.07 15.03
CA GLY A 44 5.45 12.04 16.49
C GLY A 44 4.60 10.85 16.98
N PRO A 45 4.55 10.58 18.29
CA PRO A 45 3.68 9.55 18.85
C PRO A 45 2.20 9.84 18.51
N PRO A 46 1.43 8.84 18.05
CA PRO A 46 0.08 9.07 17.52
C PRO A 46 -0.96 9.54 18.55
N GLY A 47 -0.71 9.36 19.86
CA GLY A 47 -1.68 9.67 20.91
C GLY A 47 -2.98 8.87 20.72
N GLU A 48 -4.14 9.47 21.03
CA GLU A 48 -5.45 8.84 20.80
C GLU A 48 -5.85 8.82 19.32
N LYS A 49 -5.42 9.84 18.55
CA LYS A 49 -5.74 9.97 17.13
C LYS A 49 -4.69 10.76 16.37
N ALA A 50 -4.23 10.21 15.25
CA ALA A 50 -3.25 10.84 14.36
C ALA A 50 -3.53 10.58 12.88
N TYR A 51 -2.97 11.45 12.04
CA TYR A 51 -3.14 11.42 10.58
C TYR A 51 -1.81 11.69 9.88
N ALA A 52 -1.64 11.08 8.72
CA ALA A 52 -0.53 11.34 7.81
C ALA A 52 -1.05 11.37 6.37
N CYS A 53 -0.93 12.52 5.72
CA CYS A 53 -1.34 12.71 4.33
C CYS A 53 -0.14 12.69 3.38
N PHE A 54 -0.28 11.94 2.28
CA PHE A 54 0.71 11.87 1.22
C PHE A 54 0.03 12.03 -0.14
N VAL A 55 0.64 12.80 -1.05
CA VAL A 55 0.06 13.12 -2.35
C VAL A 55 1.09 13.03 -3.46
N ARG A 56 0.65 12.60 -4.64
CA ARG A 56 1.39 12.73 -5.89
C ARG A 56 0.46 13.16 -7.00
N ARG A 57 0.95 14.10 -7.82
CA ARG A 57 0.33 14.52 -9.08
C ARG A 57 1.40 14.41 -10.17
N TYR A 58 1.05 13.80 -11.29
CA TYR A 58 1.94 13.66 -12.44
C TYR A 58 1.54 14.66 -13.51
N ASP A 59 2.53 15.39 -14.03
CA ASP A 59 2.33 16.31 -15.15
C ASP A 59 2.28 15.56 -16.49
N ALA A 60 1.95 16.29 -17.55
CA ALA A 60 1.85 15.75 -18.90
C ALA A 60 3.18 15.16 -19.38
N ASP A 61 4.30 15.77 -19.04
CA ASP A 61 5.64 15.33 -19.45
C ASP A 61 6.02 13.98 -18.82
N HIS A 62 5.72 13.80 -17.54
CA HIS A 62 5.88 12.53 -16.86
C HIS A 62 4.99 11.46 -17.50
N LEU A 63 3.69 11.74 -17.67
CA LEU A 63 2.76 10.78 -18.23
C LEU A 63 3.09 10.42 -19.69
N ALA A 64 3.70 11.34 -20.45
CA ALA A 64 4.19 11.05 -21.81
C ALA A 64 5.39 10.08 -21.80
N ARG A 65 6.27 10.18 -20.78
CA ARG A 65 7.40 9.25 -20.59
C ARG A 65 6.99 7.89 -20.00
N HIS A 66 5.82 7.81 -19.37
CA HIS A 66 5.26 6.60 -18.76
C HIS A 66 3.93 6.22 -19.41
N PRO A 67 3.94 5.76 -20.69
CA PRO A 67 2.73 5.59 -21.48
C PRO A 67 1.78 4.51 -20.95
N LYS A 68 2.25 3.58 -20.11
CA LYS A 68 1.44 2.51 -19.50
C LYS A 68 0.88 2.92 -18.14
N GLN A 69 1.29 4.06 -17.59
CA GLN A 69 0.76 4.56 -16.32
C GLN A 69 -0.70 4.94 -16.51
N LYS A 70 -1.59 4.46 -15.65
CA LYS A 70 -3.02 4.76 -15.65
C LYS A 70 -3.35 5.87 -14.67
N VAL A 71 -2.68 5.91 -13.51
CA VAL A 71 -2.94 6.86 -12.43
C VAL A 71 -2.25 8.21 -12.73
N ALA A 72 -3.02 9.29 -12.76
CA ALA A 72 -2.51 10.66 -12.97
C ALA A 72 -2.29 11.42 -11.65
N ALA A 73 -3.03 11.06 -10.60
CA ALA A 73 -2.87 11.62 -9.27
C ALA A 73 -3.30 10.60 -8.22
N MET A 74 -2.66 10.63 -7.07
CA MET A 74 -2.93 9.76 -5.93
C MET A 74 -2.79 10.54 -4.62
N LYS A 75 -3.68 10.27 -3.69
CA LYS A 75 -3.69 10.74 -2.31
C LYS A 75 -3.79 9.52 -1.40
N LEU A 76 -3.02 9.50 -0.33
CA LEU A 76 -3.08 8.49 0.71
C LEU A 76 -3.21 9.20 2.05
N LEU A 77 -4.26 8.87 2.78
CA LEU A 77 -4.42 9.21 4.18
C LEU A 77 -4.24 7.94 5.01
N ILE A 78 -3.22 7.93 5.87
CA ILE A 78 -3.09 6.93 6.92
C ILE A 78 -3.58 7.57 8.22
N SER A 79 -4.45 6.87 8.95
CA SER A 79 -4.89 7.30 10.27
C SER A 79 -4.58 6.25 11.32
N ALA A 80 -4.40 6.69 12.57
CA ALA A 80 -4.33 5.84 13.74
C ALA A 80 -5.36 6.31 14.76
N GLU A 81 -6.04 5.38 15.40
CA GLU A 81 -7.00 5.65 16.48
C GLU A 81 -6.89 4.56 17.54
N VAL A 82 -6.86 4.95 18.82
CA VAL A 82 -6.92 4.00 19.93
C VAL A 82 -8.37 3.54 20.09
N ASP A 83 -8.62 2.24 19.92
CA ASP A 83 -9.95 1.69 20.11
C ASP A 83 -10.35 1.73 21.59
N LYS A 84 -11.64 1.98 21.84
CA LYS A 84 -12.13 2.22 23.20
C LYS A 84 -12.34 0.93 23.97
N GLU A 85 -12.52 -0.19 23.31
CA GLU A 85 -12.82 -1.49 23.90
C GLU A 85 -11.52 -2.23 24.20
N ASP A 86 -10.65 -2.43 23.21
CA ASP A 86 -9.41 -3.20 23.37
C ASP A 86 -8.20 -2.36 23.84
N LYS A 87 -8.30 -1.02 23.76
CA LYS A 87 -7.22 -0.07 24.09
C LYS A 87 -5.98 -0.22 23.21
N GLU A 88 -6.11 -0.84 22.04
CA GLU A 88 -5.07 -1.00 21.05
C GLU A 88 -5.13 0.11 19.99
N LEU A 89 -3.99 0.37 19.36
CA LEU A 89 -3.88 1.36 18.30
C LEU A 89 -4.20 0.70 16.96
N HIS A 90 -5.33 1.10 16.35
CA HIS A 90 -5.75 0.60 15.06
C HIS A 90 -5.35 1.58 13.95
N HIS A 91 -4.84 1.03 12.86
CA HIS A 91 -4.48 1.78 11.68
C HIS A 91 -5.52 1.59 10.58
N SER A 92 -5.83 2.65 9.85
CA SER A 92 -6.67 2.58 8.66
C SER A 92 -6.10 3.44 7.55
N PHE A 93 -6.51 3.15 6.32
CA PHE A 93 -6.12 3.93 5.17
C PHE A 93 -7.33 4.37 4.35
N ARG A 94 -7.16 5.52 3.70
CA ARG A 94 -8.01 5.98 2.60
C ARG A 94 -7.10 6.36 1.45
N LEU A 95 -7.30 5.73 0.31
CA LEU A 95 -6.61 5.96 -0.93
C LEU A 95 -7.59 6.65 -1.88
N GLY A 96 -7.21 7.80 -2.44
CA GLY A 96 -7.96 8.44 -3.51
C GLY A 96 -7.08 8.65 -4.72
N PHE A 97 -7.60 8.47 -5.92
CA PHE A 97 -6.82 8.63 -7.14
C PHE A 97 -7.68 9.05 -8.33
N ARG A 98 -7.00 9.52 -9.37
CA ARG A 98 -7.59 9.90 -10.64
C ARG A 98 -6.87 9.20 -11.77
N TYR A 99 -7.62 8.67 -12.72
CA TYR A 99 -7.06 8.12 -13.94
C TYR A 99 -6.72 9.22 -14.94
N ARG A 100 -5.70 9.00 -15.78
CA ARG A 100 -5.39 9.90 -16.90
C ARG A 100 -6.39 9.82 -18.06
N HIS A 101 -7.01 8.65 -18.24
CA HIS A 101 -7.78 8.30 -19.44
C HIS A 101 -9.30 8.34 -19.21
N ARG A 102 -9.74 8.55 -17.97
CA ARG A 102 -11.15 8.68 -17.61
C ARG A 102 -11.32 9.68 -16.48
N SER A 103 -12.42 10.42 -16.52
CA SER A 103 -12.80 11.36 -15.48
C SER A 103 -13.42 10.63 -14.28
N GLY A 104 -13.32 11.26 -13.12
CA GLY A 104 -13.82 10.74 -11.84
C GLY A 104 -12.77 10.79 -10.76
N ASP A 105 -13.25 10.95 -9.52
CA ASP A 105 -12.48 10.71 -8.31
C ASP A 105 -12.82 9.32 -7.80
N PHE A 106 -11.80 8.49 -7.70
CA PHE A 106 -11.90 7.10 -7.30
C PHE A 106 -11.25 6.93 -5.95
N ASP A 107 -11.77 6.01 -5.15
CA ASP A 107 -11.27 5.79 -3.80
C ASP A 107 -11.32 4.32 -3.38
N SER A 108 -10.53 4.01 -2.37
CA SER A 108 -10.45 2.73 -1.70
C SER A 108 -10.10 2.97 -0.24
N SER A 109 -10.66 2.19 0.66
CA SER A 109 -10.37 2.32 2.09
C SER A 109 -10.44 0.97 2.78
N GLY A 110 -9.78 0.87 3.92
CA GLY A 110 -9.81 -0.32 4.76
C GLY A 110 -8.92 -0.17 5.98
N SER A 111 -8.66 -1.29 6.65
CA SER A 111 -7.79 -1.37 7.81
C SER A 111 -6.35 -1.65 7.40
N CYS A 112 -5.42 -1.33 8.29
CA CYS A 112 -4.04 -1.74 8.15
C CYS A 112 -3.65 -2.62 9.34
N ASN A 113 -2.98 -3.72 9.01
CA ASN A 113 -2.41 -4.63 9.98
C ASN A 113 -1.14 -4.02 10.60
N HIS A 114 -0.57 -4.71 11.59
CA HIS A 114 0.70 -4.32 12.18
C HIS A 114 1.81 -4.16 11.14
N ALA A 115 2.77 -3.28 11.44
CA ALA A 115 3.94 -3.08 10.60
C ALA A 115 4.70 -4.41 10.42
N VAL A 116 5.09 -4.70 9.18
CA VAL A 116 5.85 -5.88 8.80
C VAL A 116 7.22 -5.47 8.27
N PHE A 117 8.25 -6.22 8.66
CA PHE A 117 9.65 -5.89 8.38
C PHE A 117 10.20 -6.87 7.35
N THR A 118 10.91 -6.36 6.34
CA THR A 118 11.75 -7.22 5.50
C THR A 118 12.84 -7.86 6.38
N ARG A 119 13.19 -9.12 6.14
CA ARG A 119 14.26 -9.80 6.92
C ARG A 119 15.62 -9.09 6.85
N SER A 120 15.90 -8.36 5.78
CA SER A 120 17.06 -7.48 5.65
C SER A 120 17.03 -6.28 6.59
N GLY A 121 15.88 -5.97 7.21
CA GLY A 121 15.69 -4.86 8.15
C GLY A 121 15.78 -3.48 7.49
N ASP A 122 15.83 -3.43 6.16
CA ASP A 122 16.03 -2.22 5.37
C ASP A 122 14.72 -1.51 5.04
N GLU A 123 13.58 -2.18 5.15
CA GLU A 123 12.26 -1.59 4.92
C GLU A 123 11.19 -2.11 5.90
N VAL A 124 10.43 -1.15 6.43
CA VAL A 124 9.24 -1.40 7.25
C VAL A 124 8.02 -1.04 6.43
N ARG A 125 7.06 -1.94 6.36
CA ARG A 125 5.85 -1.79 5.56
C ARG A 125 4.62 -1.96 6.43
N LEU A 126 3.66 -1.06 6.29
CA LEU A 126 2.33 -1.24 6.80
C LEU A 126 1.50 -1.96 5.74
N GLY A 127 0.99 -3.15 6.05
CA GLY A 127 0.10 -3.91 5.16
C GLY A 127 -1.33 -3.43 5.33
N CYS A 128 -1.92 -2.83 4.30
CA CYS A 128 -3.26 -2.25 4.33
C CYS A 128 -4.19 -3.01 3.40
N GLY A 129 -5.29 -3.52 3.94
CA GLY A 129 -6.22 -4.41 3.26
C GLY A 129 -7.63 -3.83 3.17
N VAL A 130 -8.33 -4.18 2.09
CA VAL A 130 -9.75 -3.89 1.89
C VAL A 130 -10.55 -5.16 2.18
N ASP A 131 -11.62 -5.01 2.96
CA ASP A 131 -12.46 -6.13 3.39
C ASP A 131 -13.08 -6.92 2.22
N CYS A 132 -13.46 -8.17 2.51
CA CYS A 132 -14.13 -9.08 1.57
C CYS A 132 -13.34 -9.30 0.27
N ASP A 133 -12.07 -9.68 0.41
CA ASP A 133 -11.12 -9.91 -0.68
C ASP A 133 -10.94 -8.69 -1.61
N GLY A 134 -11.07 -7.48 -1.04
CA GLY A 134 -10.86 -6.24 -1.77
C GLY A 134 -9.40 -6.05 -2.20
N GLY A 135 -8.46 -6.82 -1.65
CA GLY A 135 -7.02 -6.71 -1.94
C GLY A 135 -6.34 -5.72 -0.99
N GLY A 136 -5.19 -5.16 -1.38
CA GLY A 136 -4.43 -4.27 -0.49
C GLY A 136 -3.27 -3.52 -1.13
N ILE A 137 -2.65 -2.69 -0.29
CA ILE A 137 -1.42 -1.97 -0.56
C ILE A 137 -0.41 -2.19 0.57
N GLY A 138 0.87 -2.24 0.22
CA GLY A 138 1.96 -2.09 1.18
C GLY A 138 2.40 -0.63 1.24
N VAL A 139 2.53 -0.06 2.44
CA VAL A 139 2.94 1.33 2.63
C VAL A 139 4.23 1.39 3.43
N ALA A 140 5.33 1.81 2.80
CA ALA A 140 6.59 2.09 3.48
C ALA A 140 6.84 3.60 3.56
N LEU A 141 7.79 4.01 4.40
CA LEU A 141 8.29 5.40 4.42
C LEU A 141 9.69 5.47 3.80
N SER A 142 9.96 6.55 3.08
CA SER A 142 11.32 6.91 2.68
C SER A 142 12.21 7.08 3.93
N LYS A 143 13.52 6.92 3.75
CA LYS A 143 14.49 7.03 4.86
C LYS A 143 14.48 8.38 5.58
N ASP A 144 14.02 9.43 4.89
CA ASP A 144 13.93 10.80 5.40
C ASP A 144 12.51 11.18 5.88
N ASP A 145 11.57 10.22 5.88
CA ASP A 145 10.16 10.38 6.32
C ASP A 145 9.32 11.38 5.52
N LYS A 146 9.85 11.87 4.40
CA LYS A 146 9.19 12.87 3.53
C LYS A 146 8.29 12.27 2.46
N SER A 147 8.36 10.97 2.23
CA SER A 147 7.52 10.30 1.24
C SER A 147 7.04 8.94 1.74
N ALA A 148 5.85 8.54 1.31
CA ALA A 148 5.37 7.17 1.39
C ALA A 148 5.65 6.43 0.08
N ILE A 149 6.03 5.16 0.17
CA ILE A 149 6.16 4.25 -0.96
C ILE A 149 4.99 3.27 -0.90
N VAL A 150 4.02 3.47 -1.78
CA VAL A 150 2.84 2.62 -1.93
C VAL A 150 3.15 1.54 -2.96
N ARG A 151 3.14 0.29 -2.52
CA ARG A 151 3.20 -0.89 -3.39
C ARG A 151 1.79 -1.39 -3.59
N LEU A 152 1.32 -1.30 -4.82
CA LEU A 152 0.02 -1.80 -5.22
C LEU A 152 0.16 -3.25 -5.70
N GLU A 153 -0.77 -4.10 -5.28
CA GLU A 153 -1.04 -5.39 -5.94
C GLU A 153 -2.37 -5.28 -6.69
N ARG A 154 -3.44 -5.17 -5.92
CA ARG A 154 -4.80 -4.94 -6.39
C ARG A 154 -5.61 -4.37 -5.24
N VAL A 155 -6.41 -3.33 -5.45
CA VAL A 155 -7.37 -2.83 -4.46
C VAL A 155 -8.73 -2.61 -5.09
N ARG A 156 -9.80 -2.93 -4.38
CA ARG A 156 -11.18 -2.64 -4.80
C ARG A 156 -11.38 -1.13 -4.81
N VAL A 157 -12.11 -0.65 -5.80
CA VAL A 157 -12.29 0.77 -6.07
C VAL A 157 -13.76 1.11 -6.06
N TRP A 158 -14.09 2.24 -5.45
CA TRP A 158 -15.38 2.88 -5.53
C TRP A 158 -15.24 4.22 -6.25
N GLN A 159 -16.34 4.69 -6.80
CA GLN A 159 -16.44 6.05 -7.31
C GLN A 159 -17.29 6.84 -6.31
N ASN A 160 -16.71 7.87 -5.69
CA ASN A 160 -17.34 8.70 -4.66
C ASN A 160 -18.79 9.13 -4.95
N ASN A 161 -19.16 9.31 -6.23
CA ASN A 161 -20.49 9.77 -6.64
C ASN A 161 -21.41 8.67 -7.20
N LYS A 162 -20.95 7.43 -7.30
CA LYS A 162 -21.67 6.30 -7.93
C LYS A 162 -21.25 4.95 -7.31
N PRO A 163 -21.75 4.61 -6.11
CA PRO A 163 -21.40 3.34 -5.45
C PRO A 163 -21.94 2.09 -6.18
N ASP A 164 -22.99 2.24 -7.00
CA ASP A 164 -23.73 1.12 -7.63
C ASP A 164 -23.41 0.87 -9.11
N ASP A 165 -22.64 1.74 -9.78
CA ASP A 165 -22.29 1.54 -11.20
C ASP A 165 -20.99 0.74 -11.35
N GLU A 166 -20.88 -0.05 -12.42
CA GLU A 166 -19.78 -0.91 -12.87
C GLU A 166 -18.44 -0.17 -13.11
N ALA A 167 -17.97 0.63 -12.16
CA ALA A 167 -16.59 1.08 -12.14
C ALA A 167 -15.70 -0.15 -11.94
N GLU A 168 -14.70 -0.31 -12.81
CA GLU A 168 -13.61 -1.28 -12.72
C GLU A 168 -13.41 -1.75 -11.27
N HIS A 169 -13.76 -3.01 -10.96
CA HIS A 169 -13.87 -3.49 -9.58
C HIS A 169 -12.57 -3.37 -8.79
N SER A 170 -11.45 -3.05 -9.44
CA SER A 170 -10.18 -2.85 -8.77
C SER A 170 -9.16 -2.05 -9.59
N LEU A 171 -8.36 -1.25 -8.88
CA LEU A 171 -7.10 -0.72 -9.37
C LEU A 171 -6.05 -1.83 -9.20
N THR A 172 -5.44 -2.25 -10.31
CA THR A 172 -4.46 -3.36 -10.34
C THR A 172 -3.08 -2.85 -10.71
N ALA A 173 -2.04 -3.45 -10.13
CA ALA A 173 -0.65 -3.15 -10.44
C ALA A 173 -0.36 -3.34 -11.93
N GLY A 174 0.11 -2.27 -12.57
CA GLY A 174 0.59 -2.27 -13.95
C GLY A 174 2.10 -2.09 -14.02
N ALA A 175 2.66 -2.14 -15.23
CA ALA A 175 4.09 -1.92 -15.46
C ALA A 175 4.57 -0.56 -14.91
N ASP A 176 3.76 0.48 -15.03
CA ASP A 176 4.03 1.84 -14.52
C ASP A 176 3.15 2.20 -13.31
N ASP A 177 2.32 1.28 -12.79
CA ASP A 177 1.37 1.51 -11.69
C ASP A 177 1.55 0.50 -10.54
N LYS A 178 2.77 -0.04 -10.37
CA LYS A 178 3.06 -1.00 -9.28
C LYS A 178 3.55 -0.31 -8.01
N ILE A 179 4.32 0.77 -8.16
CA ILE A 179 4.96 1.46 -7.04
C ILE A 179 4.76 2.96 -7.22
N PHE A 180 4.17 3.60 -6.22
CA PHE A 180 3.96 5.05 -6.18
C PHE A 180 4.75 5.65 -5.04
N ARG A 181 5.53 6.68 -5.36
CA ARG A 181 6.10 7.58 -4.36
C ARG A 181 5.15 8.75 -4.17
N LEU A 182 4.64 8.90 -2.96
CA LEU A 182 3.75 9.99 -2.55
C LEU A 182 4.49 10.91 -1.59
N ASP A 183 4.45 12.21 -1.81
CA ASP A 183 5.14 13.18 -0.97
C ASP A 183 4.25 13.56 0.22
N ARG A 184 4.83 13.57 1.43
CA ARG A 184 4.13 13.99 2.65
C ARG A 184 3.70 15.44 2.50
N THR A 185 2.48 15.72 2.90
CA THR A 185 1.89 17.06 2.84
C THR A 185 1.00 17.32 4.04
N ASP A 186 0.39 18.50 4.07
CA ASP A 186 -0.57 18.88 5.10
C ASP A 186 -1.82 18.00 5.05
N ASN A 187 -2.40 17.71 6.22
CA ASN A 187 -3.58 16.85 6.33
C ASN A 187 -4.79 17.35 5.53
N SER A 188 -4.90 18.67 5.34
CA SER A 188 -5.98 19.28 4.56
C SER A 188 -5.99 18.86 3.08
N GLU A 189 -4.85 18.47 2.50
CA GLU A 189 -4.81 17.96 1.13
C GLU A 189 -5.57 16.64 0.98
N CYS A 190 -5.68 15.85 2.06
CA CYS A 190 -6.43 14.59 2.11
C CYS A 190 -7.89 14.76 2.57
N ALA A 191 -8.35 15.99 2.87
CA ALA A 191 -9.70 16.26 3.36
C ALA A 191 -10.81 15.70 2.45
N SER A 192 -10.57 15.64 1.13
CA SER A 192 -11.52 15.09 0.16
C SER A 192 -11.75 13.58 0.31
N LEU A 193 -10.93 12.86 1.09
CA LEU A 193 -11.07 11.43 1.32
C LEU A 193 -11.95 11.12 2.55
N VAL A 194 -12.19 12.12 3.40
CA VAL A 194 -12.93 11.95 4.66
C VAL A 194 -14.37 12.39 4.48
N THR A 195 -15.29 11.43 4.59
CA THR A 195 -16.74 11.66 4.44
C THR A 195 -17.44 11.98 5.75
N ASP A 196 -16.92 11.52 6.90
CA ASP A 196 -17.47 11.85 8.21
C ASP A 196 -17.12 13.29 8.63
N ARG A 197 -18.13 14.05 9.06
CA ARG A 197 -17.96 15.46 9.40
C ARG A 197 -17.12 15.71 10.65
N LYS A 198 -17.19 14.81 11.64
CA LYS A 198 -16.41 14.95 12.88
C LYS A 198 -14.95 14.61 12.62
N GLU A 199 -14.70 13.53 11.88
CA GLU A 199 -13.36 13.14 11.43
C GLU A 199 -12.73 14.23 10.57
N LEU A 200 -13.50 14.83 9.64
CA LEU A 200 -13.02 15.92 8.80
C LEU A 200 -12.63 17.17 9.61
N ALA A 201 -13.40 17.50 10.65
CA ALA A 201 -13.07 18.60 11.54
C ALA A 201 -11.79 18.31 12.33
N ALA A 202 -11.61 17.09 12.82
CA ALA A 202 -10.40 16.66 13.52
C ALA A 202 -9.18 16.72 12.59
N LEU A 203 -9.29 16.21 11.36
CA LEU A 203 -8.23 16.22 10.36
C LEU A 203 -7.75 17.65 10.04
N ARG A 204 -8.67 18.62 9.93
CA ARG A 204 -8.34 20.02 9.63
C ARG A 204 -7.74 20.79 10.81
N SER A 205 -7.87 20.26 12.02
CA SER A 205 -7.32 20.87 13.24
C SER A 205 -5.92 20.39 13.59
N LYS A 206 -5.37 19.46 12.81
CA LYS A 206 -4.10 18.77 13.01
C LYS A 206 -3.09 19.17 11.95
#